data_AF-A0A7S0VHS9-F1
#
_entry.id   AF-A0A7S0VHS9-F1
#
_cell.length_a   1.000
_cell.length_b   1.000
_cell.length_c   1.000
_cell.angle_alpha   90.00
_cell.angle_beta   90.00
_cell.angle_gamma   90.00
#
_symmetry.space_group_name_H-M   'P 1'
#
loop_
_entity.id
_entity.type
_entity.pdbx_description
1 polymer ?
#
loop_
_entity_poly.entity_id
_entity_poly.type
_entity_poly.pdbx_seq_one_letter_code
_entity_poly.pdbx_strand_id
1 'polypeptide(L)'
;VAFRRAMKRSLQSAMRMGAKGCKIICGGRLGGAEIARSEQYQEGSVPLHTLRADIDYGTAEAKTAMGIIGIKVWIYKGEIMEHDPMAQERRLQESGEQRARSGRQAA
;
A
#
# COMPACT_ATOMS: atom_id res chain seq x y z
N VAL A 1 -20.35 0.60 0.07
CA VAL A 1 -19.36 1.71 0.11
C VAL A 1 -18.88 1.98 -1.31
N ALA A 2 -18.77 3.23 -1.75
CA ALA A 2 -18.22 3.54 -3.08
C ALA A 2 -16.71 3.25 -3.13
N PHE A 3 -16.27 2.43 -4.09
CA PHE A 3 -14.87 1.98 -4.20
C PHE A 3 -13.88 3.14 -4.37
N ARG A 4 -14.25 4.17 -5.14
CA ARG A 4 -13.45 5.41 -5.31
C ARG A 4 -13.19 6.14 -4.00
N ARG A 5 -14.21 6.24 -3.14
CA ARG A 5 -14.08 6.87 -1.83
C ARG A 5 -13.16 6.06 -0.90
N ALA A 6 -13.28 4.74 -0.93
CA ALA A 6 -12.41 3.86 -0.15
C ALA A 6 -10.93 4.00 -0.57
N MET A 7 -10.65 4.04 -1.87
CA MET A 7 -9.28 4.23 -2.40
C MET A 7 -8.70 5.60 -2.01
N LYS A 8 -9.44 6.69 -2.24
CA LYS A 8 -8.96 8.04 -1.88
C LYS A 8 -8.71 8.19 -0.38
N ARG A 9 -9.59 7.64 0.46
CA ARG A 9 -9.39 7.63 1.92
C ARG A 9 -8.12 6.85 2.30
N SER A 10 -7.85 5.73 1.63
CA SER A 10 -6.67 4.90 1.90
C SER A 10 -5.37 5.60 1.50
N LEU A 11 -5.36 6.27 0.35
CA LEU A 11 -4.24 7.12 -0.10
C LEU A 11 -3.93 8.22 0.91
N GLN A 12 -4.95 9.01 1.29
CA GLN A 12 -4.78 10.08 2.27
C GLN A 12 -4.31 9.55 3.63
N SER A 13 -4.80 8.37 4.05
CA SER A 13 -4.34 7.74 5.28
C SER A 13 -2.87 7.33 5.20
N ALA A 14 -2.42 6.78 4.07
CA ALA A 14 -1.02 6.41 3.87
C ALA A 14 -0.10 7.64 3.86
N MET A 15 -0.48 8.70 3.15
CA MET A 15 0.26 9.96 3.14
C MET A 15 0.32 10.59 4.54
N ARG A 16 -0.79 10.55 5.30
CA ARG A 16 -0.83 11.04 6.68
C ARG A 16 0.07 10.27 7.63
N MET A 17 0.30 8.98 7.38
CA MET A 17 1.24 8.15 8.14
C MET A 17 2.72 8.37 7.76
N GLY A 18 3.01 9.30 6.84
CA GLY A 18 4.37 9.66 6.47
C GLY A 18 4.92 8.94 5.24
N ALA A 19 4.08 8.26 4.45
CA ALA A 19 4.50 7.76 3.15
C ALA A 19 4.89 8.92 2.22
N LYS A 20 6.00 8.78 1.49
CA LYS A 20 6.44 9.76 0.48
C LYS A 20 5.68 9.62 -0.84
N GLY A 21 5.14 8.44 -1.10
CA GLY A 21 4.16 8.22 -2.15
C GLY A 21 3.42 6.90 -1.98
N CYS A 22 2.22 6.84 -2.52
CA CYS A 22 1.40 5.64 -2.53
C CYS A 22 0.70 5.50 -3.87
N LYS A 23 0.66 4.27 -4.40
CA LYS A 23 -0.05 3.92 -5.62
C LYS A 23 -0.95 2.73 -5.31
N ILE A 24 -2.23 2.84 -5.68
CA ILE A 24 -3.23 1.79 -5.52
C ILE A 24 -3.83 1.50 -6.90
N ILE A 25 -3.85 0.23 -7.29
CA ILE A 25 -4.54 -0.26 -8.48
C ILE A 25 -5.60 -1.25 -8.03
N CYS A 26 -6.85 -1.00 -8.42
CA CYS A 26 -7.95 -1.93 -8.22
C CYS A 26 -8.43 -2.41 -9.59
N GLY A 27 -8.47 -3.72 -9.80
CA GLY A 27 -8.90 -4.35 -11.05
C GLY A 27 -10.07 -5.30 -10.81
N GLY A 28 -11.03 -5.31 -11.74
CA GLY A 28 -12.16 -6.25 -11.74
C GLY A 28 -13.48 -5.57 -12.09
N ARG A 29 -14.60 -6.18 -11.70
CA ARG A 29 -15.95 -5.64 -11.91
C ARG A 29 -16.28 -4.54 -10.89
N LEU A 30 -15.57 -3.43 -10.99
CA LEU A 30 -15.62 -2.33 -10.02
C LEU A 30 -17.02 -1.71 -9.94
N GLY A 31 -17.58 -1.68 -8.73
CA GLY A 31 -18.92 -1.16 -8.48
C GLY A 31 -20.06 -2.01 -9.07
N GLY A 32 -19.76 -3.24 -9.50
CA GLY A 32 -20.77 -4.13 -10.09
C GLY A 32 -20.99 -3.94 -11.58
N ALA A 33 -20.09 -3.24 -12.28
CA ALA A 33 -20.15 -3.13 -13.73
C ALA A 33 -20.06 -4.51 -14.39
N GLU A 34 -20.75 -4.65 -15.54
CA GLU A 34 -20.70 -5.87 -16.35
C GLU A 34 -19.29 -6.12 -16.90
N ILE A 35 -18.62 -5.07 -17.36
CA ILE A 35 -17.27 -5.12 -17.92
C ILE A 35 -16.25 -4.78 -16.84
N ALA A 36 -15.22 -5.63 -16.71
CA ALA A 36 -14.12 -5.41 -15.79
C ALA A 36 -13.26 -4.22 -16.21
N ARG A 37 -12.80 -3.43 -15.23
CA ARG A 37 -11.95 -2.26 -15.44
C ARG A 37 -10.83 -2.23 -14.40
N SER A 38 -9.75 -1.53 -14.74
CA SER A 38 -8.67 -1.22 -13.81
C SER A 38 -8.65 0.27 -13.54
N GLU A 39 -8.79 0.65 -12.27
CA GLU A 39 -8.74 2.03 -11.81
C GLU A 39 -7.48 2.20 -10.97
N GLN A 40 -6.67 3.20 -11.30
CA GLN A 40 -5.43 3.52 -10.60
C GLN A 40 -5.57 4.90 -9.96
N TYR A 41 -5.16 4.99 -8.70
CA TYR A 41 -4.97 6.26 -8.02
C TYR A 41 -3.57 6.28 -7.40
N GLN A 42 -2.91 7.43 -7.48
CA GLN A 42 -1.59 7.63 -6.90
C GLN A 42 -1.48 9.03 -6.31
N GLU A 43 -0.71 9.13 -5.24
CA GLU A 43 -0.41 10.38 -4.54
C GLU A 43 1.07 10.36 -4.14
N GLY A 44 1.77 11.50 -4.28
CA GLY A 44 3.22 11.56 -4.13
C GLY A 44 3.99 10.88 -5.28
N SER A 45 5.27 10.57 -5.05
CA SER A 45 6.15 9.93 -6.04
C SER A 45 6.35 8.45 -5.73
N VAL A 46 6.30 7.59 -6.75
CA VAL A 46 6.56 6.14 -6.62
C VAL A 46 7.51 5.71 -7.75
N PRO A 47 8.84 5.83 -7.54
CA PRO A 47 9.82 5.57 -8.59
C PRO A 47 10.12 4.06 -8.72
N LEU A 48 9.38 3.37 -9.60
CA LEU A 48 9.50 1.91 -9.78
C LEU A 48 10.80 1.45 -10.45
N HIS A 49 11.54 2.35 -11.10
CA HIS A 49 12.81 2.04 -11.76
C HIS A 49 14.03 2.27 -10.86
N THR A 50 13.85 2.94 -9.72
CA THR A 50 14.94 3.33 -8.84
C THR A 50 15.18 2.23 -7.81
N LEU A 51 16.22 1.39 -8.00
CA LEU A 51 16.50 0.25 -7.12
C LEU A 51 16.76 0.65 -5.65
N ARG A 52 17.30 1.85 -5.41
CA ARG A 52 17.52 2.40 -4.06
C ARG A 52 16.25 2.85 -3.35
N ALA A 53 15.11 2.89 -4.04
CA ALA A 53 13.84 3.31 -3.45
C ALA A 53 13.26 2.19 -2.60
N ASP A 54 12.98 2.48 -1.33
CA ASP A 54 12.28 1.57 -0.43
C ASP A 54 10.78 1.58 -0.73
N ILE A 55 10.34 0.56 -1.45
CA ILE A 55 8.95 0.41 -1.90
C ILE A 55 8.41 -0.91 -1.38
N ASP A 56 7.41 -0.83 -0.51
CA ASP A 56 6.63 -1.99 -0.12
C ASP A 56 5.55 -2.27 -1.16
N TYR A 57 5.45 -3.52 -1.60
CA TYR A 57 4.37 -3.99 -2.46
C TYR A 57 3.47 -4.97 -1.70
N GLY A 58 2.16 -4.77 -1.81
CA GLY A 58 1.14 -5.64 -1.23
C GLY A 58 0.02 -5.94 -2.20
N THR A 59 -0.54 -7.13 -2.10
CA THR A 59 -1.70 -7.57 -2.89
C THR A 59 -2.79 -8.11 -1.99
N ALA A 60 -4.04 -7.84 -2.34
CA ALA A 60 -5.20 -8.40 -1.67
C ALA A 60 -6.31 -8.65 -2.68
N GLU A 61 -7.16 -9.64 -2.38
CA GLU A 61 -8.33 -9.96 -3.19
C GLU A 61 -9.59 -9.73 -2.36
N ALA A 62 -10.59 -9.08 -2.96
CA ALA A 62 -11.91 -8.91 -2.37
C ALA A 62 -12.91 -9.80 -3.10
N LYS A 63 -13.46 -10.79 -2.39
CA LYS A 63 -14.55 -11.64 -2.87
C LYS A 63 -15.85 -10.85 -2.80
N THR A 64 -16.46 -10.57 -3.95
CA THR A 64 -17.74 -9.86 -4.04
C THR A 64 -18.78 -10.74 -4.73
N ALA A 65 -20.06 -10.38 -4.64
CA ALA A 65 -21.14 -11.16 -5.25
C ALA A 65 -20.99 -11.34 -6.78
N MET A 66 -20.34 -10.40 -7.47
CA MET A 66 -20.19 -10.41 -8.93
C MET A 66 -18.82 -10.93 -9.41
N GLY A 67 -17.98 -11.37 -8.48
CA GLY A 67 -16.64 -11.90 -8.76
C GLY A 67 -15.58 -11.37 -7.81
N ILE A 68 -14.32 -11.55 -8.20
CA ILE A 68 -13.16 -11.16 -7.40
C ILE A 68 -12.62 -9.81 -7.90
N ILE A 69 -12.34 -8.91 -6.97
CA ILE A 69 -11.64 -7.65 -7.23
C ILE A 69 -10.20 -7.80 -6.72
N GLY A 70 -9.23 -7.64 -7.61
CA GLY A 70 -7.82 -7.62 -7.26
C GLY A 70 -7.37 -6.22 -6.88
N ILE A 71 -6.62 -6.11 -5.78
CA ILE A 71 -6.07 -4.86 -5.26
C ILE A 71 -4.56 -5.01 -5.17
N LYS A 72 -3.84 -4.06 -5.78
CA LYS A 72 -2.37 -3.97 -5.73
C LYS A 72 -1.98 -2.62 -5.16
N VAL A 73 -1.07 -2.61 -4.20
CA VAL A 73 -0.66 -1.42 -3.46
C VAL A 73 0.86 -1.31 -3.46
N TRP A 74 1.36 -0.11 -3.70
CA TRP A 74 2.76 0.27 -3.54
C TRP A 74 2.84 1.42 -2.53
N ILE A 75 3.75 1.33 -1.57
CA ILE A 75 4.02 2.38 -0.58
C ILE A 75 5.51 2.71 -0.65
N TYR A 76 5.82 3.94 -1.04
CA TYR A 76 7.18 4.47 -1.06
C TYR A 76 7.49 5.16 0.28
N LYS A 77 8.47 4.63 1.01
CA LYS A 77 8.91 5.16 2.31
C LYS A 77 10.08 6.13 2.20
N GLY A 78 10.87 6.05 1.14
CA GLY A 78 12.07 6.86 0.93
C GLY A 78 13.19 6.09 0.28
N GLU A 79 14.36 6.71 0.18
CA GLU A 79 15.54 6.06 -0.37
C GLU A 79 16.37 5.48 0.76
N ILE A 80 16.89 4.28 0.56
CA ILE A 80 17.85 3.68 1.47
C ILE A 80 19.22 4.13 1.00
N MET A 81 19.89 4.96 1.79
CA MET A 81 21.26 5.36 1.52
C MET A 81 22.18 4.24 2.04
N GLU A 82 22.98 3.62 1.16
CA GLU A 82 23.81 2.44 1.47
C GLU A 82 24.88 2.70 2.55
N HIS A 83 25.10 3.96 2.96
CA HIS A 83 26.15 4.33 3.92
C HIS A 83 25.66 4.73 5.32
N ASP A 84 24.39 4.49 5.66
CA ASP A 84 23.87 4.73 7.01
C ASP A 84 23.76 3.41 7.80
N PRO A 85 24.71 3.09 8.72
CA PRO A 85 24.67 1.85 9.50
C PRO A 85 23.41 1.70 10.36
N MET A 86 22.63 2.77 10.58
CA MET A 86 21.36 2.73 11.29
C MET A 86 20.15 2.35 10.43
N ALA A 87 20.30 2.21 9.10
CA ALA A 87 19.19 1.88 8.21
C ALA A 87 18.68 0.44 8.41
N GLN A 88 19.57 -0.53 8.63
CA GLN A 88 19.17 -1.90 8.97
C GLN A 88 18.52 -1.97 10.35
N GLU A 89 19.06 -1.23 11.31
CA GLU A 89 18.58 -1.22 12.69
C GLU A 89 17.18 -0.60 12.81
N ARG A 90 16.90 0.49 12.08
CA ARG A 90 15.54 1.07 11.98
C ARG A 90 14.52 0.10 11.36
N ARG A 91 14.89 -0.63 10.30
CA ARG A 91 13.97 -1.64 9.72
C ARG A 91 13.70 -2.80 10.67
N LEU A 92 14.72 -3.23 11.42
CA LEU A 92 14.58 -4.29 12.43
C LEU A 92 13.71 -3.82 13.61
N GLN A 93 13.85 -2.56 14.04
CA GLN A 93 13.01 -1.96 15.07
C GLN A 93 11.56 -1.81 14.60
N GLU A 94 11.31 -1.28 13.41
CA GLU A 94 9.95 -1.13 12.84
C GLU A 94 9.23 -2.47 12.70
N SER A 95 9.94 -3.51 12.23
CA SER A 95 9.37 -4.87 12.11
C SER A 95 9.12 -5.54 13.47
N GLY A 96 9.94 -5.26 14.48
CA GLY A 96 9.74 -5.70 15.86
C GLY A 96 8.54 -5.03 16.54
N GLU A 97 8.38 -3.72 16.36
CA GLU A 97 7.24 -2.96 16.89
C GLU A 97 5.90 -3.35 16.25
N GLN A 98 5.89 -3.64 14.94
CA GLN A 98 4.70 -4.12 14.24
C GLN A 98 4.23 -5.49 14.76
N ARG A 99 5.17 -6.41 15.05
CA ARG A 99 4.86 -7.71 15.69
C ARG A 99 4.38 -7.55 17.14
N ALA A 100 4.94 -6.61 17.90
CA ALA A 100 4.52 -6.34 19.27
C ALA A 100 3.11 -5.71 19.36
N ARG A 101 2.72 -4.89 18.37
CA ARG A 101 1.37 -4.31 18.28
C ARG A 101 0.31 -5.33 17.86
N SER A 102 0.61 -6.23 16.93
CA SER A 102 -0.37 -7.26 16.51
C SER A 102 -0.68 -8.26 17.62
N GLY A 103 0.31 -8.59 18.48
CA GLY A 103 0.13 -9.45 19.63
C GLY A 103 -0.76 -8.87 20.75
N ARG A 104 -0.93 -7.54 20.83
CA ARG A 104 -1.80 -6.89 21.85
C ARG A 104 -3.25 -6.74 21.42
N GLN A 105 -3.58 -6.84 20.13
CA GLN A 105 -4.94 -6.73 19.62
C GLN A 105 -5.69 -8.07 19.53
N ALA A 106 -5.01 -9.19 19.81
CA ALA A 106 -5.56 -10.53 19.74
C ALA A 106 -5.86 -11.16 21.12
N ALA A 107 -5.88 -10.35 22.20
CA ALA A 107 -6.21 -10.75 23.57
C ALA A 107 -7.49 -10.07 24.06
#